data_AF-U9VY55-F1
#
_entry.id   AF-U9VY55-F1
#
_cell.length_a   1.000
_cell.length_b   1.000
_cell.length_c   1.000
_cell.angle_alpha   90.00
_cell.angle_beta   90.00
_cell.angle_gamma   90.00
#
_symmetry.space_group_name_H-M   'P 1'
#
loop_
_entity.id
_entity.type
_entity.pdbx_description
1 polymer ?
#
loop_
_entity_poly.entity_id
_entity_poly.type
_entity_poly.pdbx_seq_one_letter_code
_entity_poly.pdbx_strand_id
1 'polypeptide(L)'
;MKQQLKRRPRRQQRYRLISSTVLVLLGFGLGLGLRFQAKAASEQRDLCQEIISSQAVLSRQQLTQLLTVPERENRQAIEAITADPYCTLTAIEVRAGVIAERAAYPLAFDPNTWLVVLYEDEEYVGYGFRLQH
;
A
#
# COMPACT_ATOMS: atom_id res chain seq x y z
N MET A 1 -52.73 -55.28 -27.43
CA MET A 1 -51.83 -55.66 -28.54
C MET A 1 -52.36 -55.06 -29.84
N LYS A 2 -51.66 -54.03 -30.37
CA LYS A 2 -51.57 -53.59 -31.79
C LYS A 2 -51.18 -52.09 -31.85
N GLN A 3 -50.04 -51.85 -32.50
CA GLN A 3 -49.42 -50.57 -32.83
C GLN A 3 -50.24 -49.81 -33.89
N GLN A 4 -50.01 -48.50 -33.99
CA GLN A 4 -49.85 -47.67 -35.22
C GLN A 4 -50.07 -46.19 -34.81
N LEU A 5 -49.42 -45.14 -35.29
CA LEU A 5 -48.31 -44.93 -36.23
C LEU A 5 -47.83 -43.48 -35.97
N LYS A 6 -46.57 -43.31 -35.59
CA LYS A 6 -45.98 -42.01 -35.24
C LYS A 6 -45.60 -41.25 -36.52
N ARG A 7 -46.44 -40.33 -37.00
CA ARG A 7 -46.09 -39.38 -38.08
C ARG A 7 -45.10 -38.33 -37.54
N ARG A 8 -43.87 -38.33 -38.04
CA ARG A 8 -42.95 -37.18 -37.97
C ARG A 8 -43.34 -36.19 -39.07
N PRO A 9 -43.24 -34.88 -38.80
CA PRO A 9 -42.46 -34.11 -39.76
C PRO A 9 -41.54 -33.04 -39.15
N ARG A 10 -40.43 -32.86 -39.88
CA ARG A 10 -39.66 -31.65 -40.12
C ARG A 10 -38.99 -30.95 -38.93
N ARG A 11 -37.81 -31.50 -38.65
CA ARG A 11 -36.53 -30.79 -38.44
C ARG A 11 -36.55 -29.36 -39.02
N GLN A 12 -36.65 -28.36 -38.16
CA GLN A 12 -36.19 -27.01 -38.46
C GLN A 12 -35.18 -26.63 -37.37
N GLN A 13 -33.92 -27.00 -37.62
CA GLN A 13 -32.76 -26.49 -36.91
C GLN A 13 -32.73 -24.97 -37.09
N ARG A 14 -33.23 -24.24 -36.10
CA ARG A 14 -32.91 -22.83 -35.91
C ARG A 14 -31.94 -22.76 -34.73
N TYR A 15 -30.69 -23.13 -34.99
CA TYR A 15 -29.60 -22.76 -34.09
C TYR A 15 -29.45 -21.24 -34.18
N ARG A 16 -30.03 -20.53 -33.21
CA ARG A 16 -29.69 -19.14 -32.96
C ARG A 16 -28.29 -19.13 -32.34
N LEU A 17 -27.31 -18.64 -33.10
CA LEU A 17 -26.02 -18.23 -32.57
C LEU A 17 -26.28 -17.05 -31.63
N ILE A 18 -26.36 -17.33 -30.33
CA ILE A 18 -26.30 -16.28 -29.31
C ILE A 18 -24.84 -15.86 -29.26
N SER A 19 -24.54 -14.68 -29.78
CA SER A 19 -23.19 -14.13 -29.87
C SER A 19 -22.62 -13.95 -28.45
N SER A 20 -21.54 -14.67 -28.18
CA SER A 20 -20.74 -14.60 -26.95
C SER A 20 -19.90 -13.31 -26.88
N THR A 21 -20.53 -12.14 -26.93
CA THR A 21 -19.84 -10.84 -26.95
C THR A 21 -20.12 -9.94 -25.75
N VAL A 22 -21.09 -10.28 -24.89
CA VAL A 22 -21.47 -9.40 -23.76
C VAL A 22 -20.59 -9.59 -22.52
N LEU A 23 -19.92 -10.74 -22.35
CA LEU A 23 -19.12 -11.03 -21.15
C LEU A 23 -17.77 -10.29 -21.07
N VAL A 24 -17.25 -9.75 -22.18
CA VAL A 24 -15.94 -9.07 -22.18
C VAL A 24 -16.02 -7.62 -21.69
N LEU A 25 -17.15 -6.94 -21.89
CA LEU A 25 -17.31 -5.53 -21.50
C LEU A 25 -17.52 -5.33 -19.98
N LEU A 26 -18.09 -6.32 -19.29
CA LEU A 26 -18.27 -6.26 -17.83
C LEU A 26 -16.95 -6.51 -17.06
N GLY A 27 -16.03 -7.31 -17.60
CA GLY A 27 -14.72 -7.56 -16.98
C GLY A 27 -13.78 -6.35 -17.02
N PHE A 28 -13.87 -5.53 -18.08
CA PHE A 28 -12.95 -4.40 -18.28
C PHE A 28 -13.29 -3.18 -17.42
N GLY A 29 -14.58 -2.91 -17.16
CA GLY A 29 -15.01 -1.80 -16.30
C GLY A 29 -14.60 -1.97 -14.83
N LEU A 30 -14.70 -3.19 -14.30
CA LEU A 30 -14.33 -3.49 -12.91
C LEU A 30 -12.82 -3.51 -12.69
N GLY A 31 -12.03 -3.93 -13.69
CA GLY A 31 -10.57 -3.98 -13.59
C GLY A 31 -9.89 -2.61 -13.54
N LEU A 32 -10.43 -1.59 -14.21
CA LEU A 32 -9.88 -0.23 -14.18
C LEU A 32 -10.25 0.55 -12.90
N GLY A 33 -11.48 0.41 -12.40
CA GLY A 33 -11.92 1.10 -11.19
C GLY A 33 -11.14 0.70 -9.93
N LEU A 34 -10.80 -0.60 -9.81
CA LEU A 34 -9.98 -1.10 -8.70
C LEU A 34 -8.53 -0.57 -8.73
N ARG A 35 -7.96 -0.38 -9.93
CA ARG A 35 -6.58 0.13 -10.08
C ARG A 35 -6.47 1.62 -9.76
N PHE A 36 -7.51 2.41 -10.04
CA PHE A 36 -7.50 3.84 -9.73
C PHE A 36 -7.65 4.12 -8.23
N GLN A 37 -8.47 3.37 -7.49
CA GLN A 37 -8.58 3.54 -6.04
C GLN A 37 -7.29 3.15 -5.28
N ALA A 38 -6.56 2.14 -5.76
CA ALA A 38 -5.31 1.72 -5.12
C ALA A 38 -4.22 2.82 -5.11
N LYS A 39 -4.19 3.71 -6.11
CA LYS A 39 -3.23 4.83 -6.18
C LYS A 39 -3.60 6.00 -5.26
N ALA A 40 -4.87 6.40 -5.21
CA ALA A 40 -5.31 7.47 -4.32
C ALA A 40 -5.06 7.12 -2.84
N ALA A 41 -5.24 5.84 -2.47
CA ALA A 41 -4.92 5.34 -1.14
C ALA A 41 -3.41 5.25 -0.84
N SER A 42 -2.52 5.39 -1.82
CA SER A 42 -1.07 5.42 -1.59
C SER A 42 -0.54 6.84 -1.40
N GLU A 43 -1.10 7.85 -2.08
CA GLU A 43 -0.63 9.24 -1.98
C GLU A 43 -0.95 9.88 -0.62
N GLN A 44 -2.05 9.48 0.02
CA GLN A 44 -2.43 10.01 1.34
C GLN A 44 -1.51 9.52 2.50
N ARG A 45 -0.68 8.49 2.27
CA ARG A 45 0.09 7.82 3.33
C ARG A 45 1.28 8.63 3.83
N ASP A 46 1.73 9.62 3.07
CA ASP A 46 2.97 10.36 3.34
C ASP A 46 2.71 11.82 3.73
N LEU A 47 1.45 12.17 4.04
CA LEU A 47 1.13 13.46 4.65
C LEU A 47 1.45 13.40 6.15
N CYS A 48 2.20 14.41 6.63
CA CYS A 48 2.42 14.62 8.06
C CYS A 48 1.07 14.80 8.76
N GLN A 49 0.80 13.97 9.77
CA GLN A 49 -0.37 14.11 10.63
C GLN A 49 -0.14 15.21 11.67
N GLU A 50 1.05 15.20 12.28
CA GLU A 50 1.44 16.16 13.30
C GLU A 50 2.91 16.54 13.13
N ILE A 51 3.19 17.84 13.06
CA ILE A 51 4.55 18.36 13.04
C ILE A 51 5.05 18.42 14.49
N ILE A 52 6.11 17.68 14.79
CA ILE A 52 6.74 17.62 16.11
C ILE A 52 7.82 18.69 16.23
N SER A 53 8.71 18.78 15.23
CA SER A 53 9.78 19.76 15.20
C SER A 53 10.07 20.21 13.77
N SER A 54 9.65 21.42 13.42
CA SER A 54 9.77 21.97 12.06
C SER A 54 11.20 22.15 11.54
N GLN A 55 12.18 22.07 12.44
CA GLN A 55 13.61 22.26 12.17
C GLN A 55 14.43 20.97 12.39
N ALA A 56 13.77 19.86 12.73
CA ALA A 56 14.43 18.57 12.83
C ALA A 56 14.92 18.09 11.46
N VAL A 57 16.20 17.76 11.39
CA VAL A 57 16.86 17.18 10.21
C VAL A 57 17.86 16.12 10.67
N LEU A 58 18.02 15.06 9.89
CA LEU A 58 18.94 13.97 10.17
C LEU A 58 20.27 14.19 9.45
N SER A 59 21.36 14.28 10.21
CA SER A 59 22.71 14.38 9.64
C SER A 59 23.19 13.06 9.03
N ARG A 60 24.23 13.11 8.18
CA ARG A 60 24.87 11.89 7.64
C ARG A 60 25.36 10.97 8.76
N GLN A 61 25.96 11.54 9.81
CA GLN A 61 26.51 10.78 10.92
C GLN A 61 25.40 10.05 11.70
N GLN A 62 24.32 10.76 12.04
CA GLN A 62 23.18 10.14 12.73
C GLN A 62 22.54 9.06 11.86
N LEU A 63 22.38 9.30 10.55
CA LEU A 63 21.88 8.27 9.63
C LEU A 63 22.78 7.04 9.68
N THR A 64 24.09 7.19 9.47
CA THR A 64 25.02 6.04 9.48
C THR A 64 24.98 5.27 10.79
N GLN A 65 24.79 5.95 11.93
CA GLN A 65 24.65 5.31 13.23
C GLN A 65 23.33 4.57 13.36
N LEU A 66 22.21 5.17 12.94
CA LEU A 66 20.88 4.54 12.94
C LEU A 66 20.89 3.26 12.10
N LEU A 67 21.57 3.28 10.94
CA LEU A 67 21.67 2.11 10.06
C LEU A 67 22.39 0.90 10.69
N THR A 68 23.06 1.08 11.84
CA THR A 68 23.68 -0.02 12.60
C THR A 68 22.77 -0.61 13.67
N VAL A 69 21.63 0.03 13.97
CA VAL A 69 20.67 -0.45 14.96
C VAL A 69 19.91 -1.65 14.38
N PRO A 70 19.96 -2.84 15.02
CA PRO A 70 19.20 -3.98 14.55
C PRO A 70 17.70 -3.75 14.74
N GLU A 71 16.90 -4.36 13.86
CA GLU A 71 15.44 -4.40 14.05
C GLU A 71 15.08 -5.07 15.37
N ARG A 72 13.88 -4.76 15.89
CA ARG A 72 13.34 -5.20 17.18
C ARG A 72 14.05 -4.62 18.40
N GLU A 73 14.98 -3.69 18.20
CA GLU A 73 15.50 -2.87 19.28
C GLU A 73 14.45 -1.93 19.83
N ASN A 74 14.69 -1.47 21.05
CA ASN A 74 13.79 -0.56 21.72
C ASN A 74 13.82 0.84 21.07
N ARG A 75 12.65 1.48 20.95
CA ARG A 75 12.42 2.78 20.29
C ARG A 75 13.41 3.85 20.74
N GLN A 76 13.73 3.87 22.03
CA GLN A 76 14.63 4.84 22.64
C GLN A 76 16.07 4.73 22.10
N ALA A 77 16.48 3.58 21.55
CA ALA A 77 17.76 3.43 20.86
C ALA A 77 17.82 4.26 19.56
N ILE A 78 16.70 4.37 18.84
CA ILE A 78 16.60 5.24 17.66
C ILE A 78 16.56 6.70 18.08
N GLU A 79 15.70 7.03 19.06
CA GLU A 79 15.51 8.40 19.53
C GLU A 79 16.80 9.00 20.13
N ALA A 80 17.65 8.18 20.77
CA ALA A 80 18.96 8.60 21.25
C ALA A 80 19.92 9.05 20.13
N ILE A 81 19.71 8.57 18.90
CA ILE A 81 20.53 8.93 17.73
C ILE A 81 19.90 10.11 16.99
N THR A 82 18.58 10.07 16.78
CA THR A 82 17.89 11.02 15.91
C THR A 82 17.40 12.28 16.63
N ALA A 83 17.24 12.23 17.96
CA ALA A 83 16.37 13.14 18.70
C ALA A 83 14.93 13.12 18.13
N ASP A 84 14.24 14.26 18.17
CA ASP A 84 12.85 14.38 17.74
C ASP A 84 12.70 14.27 16.21
N PRO A 85 11.62 13.62 15.72
CA PRO A 85 11.28 13.64 14.30
C PRO A 85 10.79 15.00 13.84
N TYR A 86 10.77 15.20 12.53
CA TYR A 86 10.08 16.35 11.94
C TYR A 86 8.57 16.25 12.13
N CYS A 87 8.00 15.10 11.77
CA CYS A 87 6.58 14.85 11.91
C CYS A 87 6.29 13.36 12.11
N THR A 88 5.09 13.07 12.59
CA THR A 88 4.49 11.74 12.52
C THR A 88 3.71 11.59 11.23
N LEU A 89 3.77 10.41 10.63
CA LEU A 89 2.99 10.07 9.43
C LEU A 89 1.81 9.20 9.83
N THR A 90 0.87 9.05 8.89
CA THR A 90 -0.25 8.13 9.08
C THR A 90 0.25 6.72 9.34
N ALA A 91 -0.14 6.18 10.50
CA ALA A 91 0.14 4.80 10.88
C ALA A 91 -0.42 3.83 9.83
N ILE A 92 0.29 2.74 9.60
CA ILE A 92 -0.07 1.77 8.56
C ILE A 92 -0.17 0.37 9.13
N GLU A 93 -1.06 -0.43 8.56
CA GLU A 93 -1.08 -1.85 8.82
C GLU A 93 0.01 -2.53 7.98
N VAL A 94 1.06 -3.04 8.63
CA VAL A 94 2.18 -3.72 7.95
C VAL A 94 1.91 -5.21 7.71
N ARG A 95 1.04 -5.79 8.53
CA ARG A 95 0.49 -7.15 8.41
C ARG A 95 -0.84 -7.19 9.15
N ALA A 96 -1.67 -8.20 8.87
CA ALA A 96 -3.02 -8.31 9.42
C ALA A 96 -3.05 -8.11 10.96
N GLY A 97 -3.74 -7.06 11.40
CA GLY A 97 -3.92 -6.69 12.80
C GLY A 97 -2.73 -5.97 13.45
N VAL A 98 -1.67 -5.65 12.71
CA VAL A 98 -0.46 -5.01 13.25
C VAL A 98 -0.28 -3.63 12.65
N ILE A 99 -0.48 -2.64 13.50
CA ILE A 99 -0.34 -1.22 13.18
C ILE A 99 1.08 -0.78 13.51
N ALA A 100 1.75 -0.16 12.55
CA ALA A 100 3.04 0.47 12.72
C ALA A 100 2.91 1.98 12.74
N GLU A 101 3.45 2.60 13.78
CA GLU A 101 3.68 4.04 13.86
C GLU A 101 4.84 4.44 12.94
N ARG A 102 4.82 5.69 12.48
CA ARG A 102 5.77 6.18 11.48
C ARG A 102 6.27 7.57 11.83
N ALA A 103 7.58 7.71 11.91
CA ALA A 103 8.26 8.98 12.16
C ALA A 103 9.11 9.38 10.95
N ALA A 104 9.03 10.64 10.55
CA ALA A 104 9.74 11.17 9.39
C ALA A 104 10.89 12.11 9.79
N TYR A 105 12.04 11.92 9.16
CA TYR A 105 13.26 12.70 9.37
C TYR A 105 13.83 13.16 8.02
N PRO A 106 13.67 14.44 7.64
CA PRO A 106 14.30 15.01 6.46
C PRO A 106 15.83 14.87 6.54
N LEU A 107 16.48 14.48 5.45
CA LEU A 107 17.94 14.38 5.43
C LEU A 107 18.58 15.76 5.28
N ALA A 108 19.45 16.15 6.20
CA ALA A 108 20.09 17.46 6.19
C ALA A 108 20.92 17.73 4.91
N PHE A 109 21.37 16.66 4.26
CA PHE A 109 22.24 16.69 3.09
C PHE A 109 21.52 16.39 1.78
N ASP A 110 20.24 16.05 1.84
CA ASP A 110 19.36 15.85 0.70
C ASP A 110 17.91 16.14 1.13
N PRO A 111 17.50 17.43 1.16
CA PRO A 111 16.22 17.84 1.74
C PRO A 111 14.98 17.25 1.07
N ASN A 112 15.12 16.75 -0.17
CA ASN A 112 14.05 16.10 -0.91
C ASN A 112 13.91 14.61 -0.57
N THR A 113 14.79 14.06 0.26
CA THR A 113 14.75 12.67 0.70
C THR A 113 14.54 12.63 2.21
N TRP A 114 13.55 11.87 2.64
CA TRP A 114 13.22 11.68 4.05
C TRP A 114 13.48 10.22 4.44
N LEU A 115 14.07 10.03 5.62
CA LEU A 115 14.08 8.74 6.29
C LEU A 115 12.75 8.59 7.03
N VAL A 116 12.04 7.49 6.79
CA VAL A 116 10.83 7.13 7.53
C VAL A 116 11.16 5.90 8.37
N VAL A 117 11.05 6.04 9.68
CA VAL A 117 11.24 4.95 10.65
C VAL A 117 9.88 4.37 11.03
N LEU A 118 9.80 3.05 11.16
CA LEU A 118 8.62 2.31 11.57
C LEU A 118 8.80 1.78 12.99
N TYR A 119 7.76 1.92 13.81
CA TYR A 119 7.69 1.36 15.14
C TYR A 119 6.44 0.49 15.30
N GLU A 120 6.57 -0.65 15.98
CA GLU A 120 5.46 -1.45 16.50
C GLU A 120 5.54 -1.34 18.03
N ASP A 121 4.56 -0.67 18.65
CA ASP A 121 4.61 -0.28 20.06
C ASP A 121 5.93 0.45 20.41
N GLU A 122 6.75 -0.11 21.31
CA GLU A 122 8.04 0.44 21.74
C GLU A 122 9.23 -0.20 21.01
N GLU A 123 9.00 -0.91 19.91
CA GLU A 123 10.04 -1.60 19.14
C GLU A 123 10.24 -0.95 17.77
N TYR A 124 11.50 -0.69 17.44
CA TYR A 124 11.93 -0.32 16.10
C TYR A 124 11.79 -1.51 15.15
N VAL A 125 11.08 -1.33 14.05
CA VAL A 125 10.79 -2.41 13.08
C VAL A 125 11.61 -2.28 11.81
N GLY A 126 12.01 -1.05 11.46
CA GLY A 126 12.80 -0.81 10.26
C GLY A 126 12.67 0.61 9.76
N TYR A 127 13.22 0.87 8.58
CA TYR A 127 13.15 2.18 7.93
C TYR A 127 12.97 2.04 6.42
N GLY A 128 12.60 3.16 5.79
CA GLY A 128 12.66 3.32 4.35
C GLY A 128 12.87 4.77 3.94
N PHE A 129 13.45 4.98 2.76
CA PHE A 129 13.58 6.32 2.20
C PHE A 129 12.33 6.69 1.39
N ARG A 130 11.96 7.96 1.45
CA ARG A 130 10.87 8.55 0.66
C ARG A 130 11.35 9.82 -0.02
N LEU A 131 11.00 9.95 -1.29
CA LEU A 131 11.27 11.14 -2.09
C LEU A 131 10.07 12.08 -1.98
N GLN A 132 10.33 13.30 -1.54
CA GLN A 132 9.37 14.38 -1.56
C GLN A 132 9.39 15.01 -2.95
N HIS A 133 8.22 15.04 -3.60
CA HIS A 133 8.02 15.58 -4.95
C HIS A 133 7.27 16.92 -4.87
#